data_AF-A0A2D8I2L4-F1
#
_entry.id   AF-A0A2D8I2L4-F1
#
_cell.length_a   1.000
_cell.length_b   1.000
_cell.length_c   1.000
_cell.angle_alpha   90.00
_cell.angle_beta   90.00
_cell.angle_gamma   90.00
#
_symmetry.space_group_name_H-M   'P 1'
#
loop_
_entity.id
_entity.type
_entity.pdbx_description
1 polymer ?
#
loop_
_entity_poly.entity_id
_entity_poly.type
_entity_poly.pdbx_seq_one_letter_code
_entity_poly.pdbx_strand_id
1 'polypeptide(L)' 'MKIFLICFTIFSIGCSPKVTVSQIDRAYHFDYLMKSDRDTLANKMFDHAYFSREASRGGRGIGGGGCGCN' A
#
# COMPACT_ATOMS: atom_id res chain seq x y z
N MET A 1 -1.79 -41.73 15.13
CA MET A 1 -2.85 -40.76 15.51
C MET A 1 -2.37 -39.71 16.51
N LYS A 2 -1.69 -40.05 17.61
CA LYS A 2 -1.19 -39.08 18.60
C LYS A 2 -0.21 -38.02 18.01
N ILE A 3 0.67 -38.41 17.09
CA ILE A 3 1.62 -37.48 16.43
C ILE A 3 0.91 -36.39 15.61
N PHE A 4 -0.19 -36.75 14.93
CA PHE A 4 -0.96 -35.82 14.11
C PHE A 4 -1.69 -34.78 14.97
N LEU A 5 -2.17 -35.20 16.14
CA LEU A 5 -2.90 -34.35 17.07
C LEU A 5 -1.98 -33.32 17.74
N ILE A 6 -0.73 -33.70 18.05
CA ILE A 6 0.30 -32.80 18.60
C ILE A 6 0.70 -31.75 17.55
N CYS A 7 0.88 -32.15 16.29
CA CYS A 7 1.24 -31.23 15.22
C CYS A 7 0.16 -30.15 14.98
N PHE A 8 -1.11 -30.54 15.06
CA PHE A 8 -2.24 -29.61 14.92
C PHE A 8 -2.27 -28.56 16.04
N THR A 9 -1.97 -28.95 17.29
CA THR A 9 -1.96 -28.00 18.42
C THR A 9 -0.84 -26.97 18.35
N ILE A 10 0.31 -27.33 17.76
CA ILE A 10 1.45 -26.40 17.58
C ILE A 10 1.12 -25.34 16.52
N PHE A 11 0.40 -25.72 15.47
CA PHE A 11 0.02 -24.80 14.39
C PHE A 11 -0.97 -23.71 14.83
N SER A 12 -1.79 -23.98 15.85
CA SER A 12 -2.77 -23.03 16.37
C SER A 12 -2.23 -21.96 17.31
N ILE A 13 -0.94 -22.01 17.70
CA ILE A 13 -0.34 -21.02 18.60
C ILE A 13 0.16 -19.85 17.75
N GLY A 14 -0.76 -18.98 17.38
CA GLY A 14 -0.44 -17.68 16.79
C GLY A 14 0.13 -16.75 17.86
N CYS A 15 1.36 -16.26 17.66
CA CYS A 15 1.89 -15.17 18.46
C CYS A 15 1.30 -13.85 17.94
N SER A 16 0.31 -13.29 18.64
CA SER A 16 -0.08 -11.91 18.39
C SER A 16 1.10 -11.01 18.79
N PRO A 17 1.69 -10.22 17.87
CA PRO A 17 2.76 -9.32 18.25
C PRO A 17 2.22 -8.36 19.30
N LYS A 18 2.94 -8.22 20.41
CA LYS A 18 2.68 -7.16 21.37
C LYS A 18 2.79 -5.85 20.60
N VAL A 19 1.66 -5.17 20.41
CA VAL A 19 1.60 -3.89 19.72
C VAL A 19 2.57 -2.94 20.42
N THR A 20 3.68 -2.60 19.76
CA THR A 20 4.81 -1.88 20.34
C THR A 20 4.54 -0.39 20.54
N VAL A 21 3.44 0.11 19.98
CA VAL A 21 3.10 1.54 19.90
C VAL A 21 1.59 1.70 20.16
N SER A 22 1.19 2.62 21.02
CA SER A 22 -0.23 2.80 21.37
C SER A 22 -1.06 3.19 20.14
N GLN A 23 -2.38 2.96 20.18
CA GLN A 23 -3.25 3.32 19.05
C GLN A 23 -3.24 4.82 18.75
N ILE A 24 -3.11 5.67 19.78
CA ILE A 24 -3.01 7.13 19.63
C ILE A 24 -1.65 7.54 19.06
N ASP A 25 -0.58 6.83 19.39
CA ASP A 25 0.75 7.17 18.84
C ASP A 25 0.81 6.96 17.31
N ARG A 26 -0.04 6.07 16.76
CA ARG A 26 -0.20 5.94 15.30
C ARG A 26 -0.85 7.16 14.64
N ALA A 27 -1.53 8.03 15.41
CA ALA A 27 -2.06 9.27 14.86
C ALA A 27 -0.93 10.25 14.47
N TYR A 28 0.21 10.22 15.17
CA TYR A 28 1.39 11.01 14.79
C TYR A 28 2.03 10.55 13.47
N HIS A 29 1.73 9.33 13.00
CA HIS A 29 2.16 8.90 11.67
C HIS A 29 1.42 9.64 10.53
N PHE A 30 0.33 10.36 10.82
CA PHE A 30 -0.31 11.28 9.88
C PHE A 30 0.21 12.71 10.00
N ASP A 31 1.44 12.89 10.49
CA ASP A 31 2.12 14.18 10.45
C ASP A 31 2.24 14.68 8.99
N TYR A 32 2.36 15.99 8.83
CA TYR A 32 2.51 16.67 7.54
C TYR A 32 3.58 16.01 6.66
N LEU A 33 4.65 15.49 7.27
CA LEU A 33 5.74 14.81 6.57
C LEU A 33 5.30 13.53 5.84
N MET A 34 4.30 12.80 6.35
CA MET A 34 3.83 11.54 5.79
C MET A 34 2.57 11.69 4.93
N LYS A 35 2.08 12.91 4.75
CA LYS A 35 1.00 13.21 3.81
C LYS A 35 1.46 12.92 2.38
N SER A 36 0.78 12.01 1.70
CA SER A 36 1.04 11.64 0.30
C SER A 36 1.05 12.86 -0.62
N ASP A 37 0.09 13.77 -0.43
CA ASP A 37 -0.11 14.95 -1.26
C ASP A 37 0.62 16.20 -0.75
N ARG A 38 1.68 16.04 0.05
CA ARG A 38 2.45 17.16 0.60
C ARG A 38 3.21 17.91 -0.49
N ASP A 39 3.78 17.17 -1.44
CA ASP A 39 4.60 17.72 -2.50
C ASP A 39 3.93 17.52 -3.87
N THR A 40 3.53 18.64 -4.46
CA THR A 40 2.91 18.65 -5.79
C THR A 40 3.82 18.15 -6.90
N LEU A 41 5.16 18.30 -6.76
CA LEU A 41 6.11 17.77 -7.73
C LEU A 41 6.20 16.25 -7.62
N ALA A 42 6.36 15.72 -6.41
CA ALA A 42 6.36 14.29 -6.17
C ALA A 42 5.07 13.61 -6.69
N ASN A 43 3.92 14.24 -6.45
CA ASN A 43 2.64 13.77 -6.99
C ASN A 43 2.63 13.71 -8.52
N LYS A 44 3.11 14.74 -9.21
CA LYS A 44 3.22 14.76 -10.67
C LYS A 44 4.20 13.69 -11.19
N MET A 45 5.29 13.45 -10.47
CA MET A 45 6.26 12.40 -10.82
C MET A 45 5.67 11.00 -10.66
N PHE A 46 4.86 10.78 -9.62
CA PHE A 46 4.10 9.54 -9.44
C PHE A 46 3.08 9.34 -10.55
N ASP A 47 2.29 10.37 -10.87
CA ASP A 47 1.35 10.32 -11.99
C ASP A 47 2.09 10.02 -13.30
N HIS A 48 3.24 10.68 -13.55
CA HIS A 48 4.06 10.40 -14.72
C HIS A 48 4.52 8.94 -14.76
N ALA A 49 5.07 8.39 -13.67
CA ALA A 49 5.52 6.99 -13.62
C ALA A 49 4.37 5.99 -13.79
N TYR A 50 3.21 6.28 -13.21
CA TYR A 50 2.03 5.43 -13.28
C TYR A 50 1.44 5.44 -14.70
N PHE A 51 1.01 6.59 -15.21
CA PHE A 51 0.33 6.64 -16.52
C PHE A 51 1.27 6.43 -17.72
N SER A 52 2.59 6.61 -17.56
CA SER A 52 3.54 6.27 -18.63
C SER A 52 3.69 4.77 -18.84
N ARG A 53 3.45 3.94 -17.80
CA ARG A 53 3.48 2.48 -17.92
C ARG A 53 2.22 1.94 -18.59
N GLU A 54 1.08 2.55 -18.32
CA GLU A 54 -0.20 2.24 -18.93
C GLU A 54 -0.58 3.26 -20.01
N ALA A 55 0.33 3.54 -20.96
CA ALA A 55 0.19 4.51 -22.07
C ALA A 55 -1.10 4.39 -22.93
N SER A 56 -1.96 3.41 -22.63
CA SER A 56 -3.30 3.22 -23.17
C SER A 56 -4.40 4.02 -22.45
N ARG A 57 -4.20 4.49 -21.21
CA ARG A 57 -5.21 5.21 -20.42
C ARG A 57 -4.68 6.61 -20.05
N GLY A 58 -5.42 7.64 -20.40
CA GLY A 58 -5.07 9.03 -20.14
C GLY A 58 -4.70 9.31 -18.67
N GLY A 59 -3.81 10.27 -18.47
CA GLY A 59 -3.27 10.63 -17.16
C GLY A 59 -4.29 11.16 -16.17
N ARG A 60 -3.88 11.32 -14.90
CA ARG A 60 -4.74 11.87 -13.84
C ARG A 60 -5.30 13.24 -14.25
N GLY A 61 -6.61 13.30 -14.47
CA GLY A 61 -7.33 14.53 -14.83
C GLY A 61 -7.35 14.89 -16.32
N ILE A 62 -6.77 14.09 -17.21
CA ILE A 62 -6.79 14.35 -18.65
C ILE A 62 -7.51 13.19 -19.37
N GLY A 63 -8.71 13.48 -19.89
CA GLY A 63 -9.50 12.57 -20.73
C GLY A 63 -8.93 12.42 -22.14
N GLY A 64 -7.65 12.09 -22.26
CA GLY A 64 -6.96 11.84 -23.53
C GLY A 64 -6.37 10.45 -23.51
N GLY A 65 -7.18 9.46 -23.89
CA GLY A 65 -6.75 8.08 -24.11
C GLY A 65 -5.65 8.00 -25.16
N GLY A 66 -4.71 7.09 -24.96
CA GLY A 66 -3.66 6.83 -25.92
C GLY A 66 -4.21 6.50 -27.31
N CYS A 67 -3.37 6.61 -28.34
CA CYS A 67 -3.72 6.32 -29.74
C CYS A 67 -4.07 4.84 -30.03
N GLY A 68 -4.35 4.02 -29.01
CA GLY A 68 -5.03 2.73 -29.17
C GLY A 68 -4.25 1.71 -30.00
N CYS A 69 -2.94 1.56 -29.78
CA CYS A 69 -2.20 0.43 -30.33
C CYS A 69 -1.93 -0.61 -29.23
N ASN A 70 -2.85 -1.57 -29.11
CA ASN A 70 -2.54 -2.94 -28.66
C ASN A 70 -2.87 -3.85 -29.84
#